data_AF-A0A2D0JXQ4-F1
#
_entry.id   AF-A0A2D0JXQ4-F1
#
_cell.length_a   1.000
_cell.length_b   1.000
_cell.length_c   1.000
_cell.angle_alpha   90.00
_cell.angle_beta   90.00
_cell.angle_gamma   90.00
#
_symmetry.space_group_name_H-M   'P 1'
#
loop_
_entity.id
_entity.type
_entity.pdbx_description
1 polymer ?
#
loop_
_entity_poly.entity_id
_entity_poly.type
_entity_poly.pdbx_seq_one_letter_code
_entity_poly.pdbx_strand_id
1 'polypeptide(L)'
;MIKADKYQPFGDESVGYPQICIRTNRTADRTNMKPIIEKAMAIVKKYPWSEKDTIIKEVFKVLGSDFGGGGFGHAWVIYFNSAKEGDNTSYAFHAGYGFVKNSEYTNDSPGRKFHLQRCVKVDSKAINPELIEMKIIPKLIDESNQLAKLMQLTSEDMKNGVYTPITNCSWFAGNLWNQITRLTFEQSIEDGINIDELADKLDLPFIKNIRGIGDPGMLAESIKNGLHI
;
A
#
# COMPACT_ATOMS: atom_id res chain seq x y z
N MET A 1 3.47 16.90 -6.20
CA MET A 1 2.56 15.82 -6.67
C MET A 1 3.23 15.12 -7.83
N ILE A 2 3.31 13.79 -7.81
CA ILE A 2 3.98 13.01 -8.88
C ILE A 2 3.14 13.09 -10.17
N LYS A 3 3.78 13.46 -11.29
CA LYS A 3 3.13 13.62 -12.60
C LYS A 3 3.14 12.31 -13.39
N ALA A 4 2.06 11.54 -13.33
CA ALA A 4 1.87 10.36 -14.18
C ALA A 4 1.48 10.73 -15.62
N ASP A 5 1.92 9.93 -16.58
CA ASP A 5 1.88 10.24 -18.01
C ASP A 5 1.09 9.24 -18.86
N LYS A 6 0.95 7.98 -18.44
CA LYS A 6 0.21 6.95 -19.16
C LYS A 6 -1.28 6.94 -18.82
N TYR A 7 -2.08 6.58 -19.81
CA TYR A 7 -3.54 6.55 -19.74
C TYR A 7 -4.06 5.34 -20.52
N GLN A 8 -4.72 4.41 -19.82
CA GLN A 8 -5.32 3.21 -20.40
C GLN A 8 -6.64 2.89 -19.70
N PRO A 9 -7.75 3.56 -20.03
CA PRO A 9 -9.00 3.45 -19.26
C PRO A 9 -9.69 2.09 -19.34
N PHE A 10 -9.21 1.19 -20.20
CA PHE A 10 -9.77 -0.16 -20.38
C PHE A 10 -8.78 -1.28 -19.96
N GLY A 11 -7.61 -0.94 -19.41
CA GLY A 11 -6.56 -1.92 -19.13
C GLY A 11 -5.70 -2.22 -20.36
N ASP A 12 -5.14 -3.42 -20.44
CA ASP A 12 -4.29 -3.86 -21.55
C ASP A 12 -5.04 -4.83 -22.45
N GLU A 13 -5.44 -4.38 -23.64
CA GLU A 13 -6.22 -5.20 -24.58
C GLU A 13 -5.44 -6.45 -25.06
N SER A 14 -4.11 -6.39 -25.08
CA SER A 14 -3.27 -7.52 -25.53
C SER A 14 -3.29 -8.70 -24.55
N VAL A 15 -3.62 -8.46 -23.29
CA VAL A 15 -3.78 -9.49 -22.25
C VAL A 15 -5.12 -10.23 -22.38
N GLY A 16 -6.14 -9.56 -22.91
CA GLY A 16 -7.51 -10.07 -23.02
C GLY A 16 -8.28 -10.01 -21.70
N TYR A 17 -9.61 -10.18 -21.78
CA TYR A 17 -10.53 -10.02 -20.65
C TYR A 17 -11.13 -11.37 -20.20
N PRO A 18 -11.57 -11.49 -18.93
CA PRO A 18 -11.39 -10.49 -17.87
C PRO A 18 -9.93 -10.41 -17.41
N GLN A 19 -9.55 -9.25 -16.92
CA GLN A 19 -8.19 -8.98 -16.44
C GLN A 19 -8.20 -8.19 -15.15
N ILE A 20 -7.14 -8.37 -14.38
CA ILE A 20 -6.85 -7.53 -13.23
C ILE A 20 -5.54 -6.78 -13.48
N CYS A 21 -5.53 -5.50 -13.13
CA CYS A 21 -4.41 -4.62 -13.33
C CYS A 21 -4.00 -3.96 -12.02
N ILE A 22 -2.72 -3.97 -11.69
CA ILE A 22 -2.15 -3.14 -10.63
C ILE A 22 -1.49 -1.92 -11.26
N ARG A 23 -1.70 -0.76 -10.65
CA ARG A 23 -1.18 0.52 -11.12
C ARG A 23 -0.41 1.22 -10.03
N THR A 24 0.56 2.02 -10.46
CA THR A 24 1.24 2.99 -9.62
C THR A 24 1.51 4.26 -10.40
N ASN A 25 1.39 5.40 -9.72
CA ASN A 25 1.79 6.69 -10.28
C ASN A 25 3.29 6.97 -10.12
N ARG A 26 4.08 6.04 -9.56
CA ARG A 26 5.54 6.16 -9.40
C ARG A 26 6.31 5.66 -10.61
N THR A 27 7.45 6.29 -10.87
CA THR A 27 8.54 5.70 -11.65
C THR A 27 9.17 4.54 -10.87
N ALA A 28 9.96 3.71 -11.56
CA ALA A 28 10.70 2.58 -10.99
C ALA A 28 11.92 3.02 -10.15
N ASP A 29 11.74 4.06 -9.34
CA ASP A 29 12.73 4.58 -8.41
C ASP A 29 12.19 4.37 -6.99
N ARG A 30 12.92 3.56 -6.22
CA ARG A 30 12.59 3.28 -4.81
C ARG A 30 12.61 4.57 -4.00
N THR A 31 11.80 4.61 -2.95
CA THR A 31 11.85 5.74 -2.02
C THR A 31 13.12 5.66 -1.17
N ASN A 32 13.90 6.74 -1.11
CA ASN A 32 15.05 6.82 -0.20
C ASN A 32 14.55 6.76 1.26
N MET A 33 14.86 5.67 1.96
CA MET A 33 14.38 5.42 3.32
C MET A 33 15.12 6.20 4.40
N LYS A 34 16.34 6.65 4.14
CA LYS A 34 17.15 7.37 5.13
C LYS A 34 16.48 8.64 5.69
N PRO A 35 15.93 9.56 4.88
CA PRO A 35 15.22 10.73 5.41
C PRO A 35 13.97 10.38 6.23
N ILE A 36 13.27 9.29 5.87
CA ILE A 36 12.06 8.81 6.59
C ILE A 36 12.46 8.35 7.98
N ILE A 37 13.53 7.55 8.06
CA ILE A 37 14.14 7.10 9.30
C ILE A 37 14.59 8.27 10.16
N GLU A 38 15.35 9.21 9.58
CA GLU A 38 15.90 10.35 10.32
C GLU A 38 14.78 11.19 10.92
N LYS A 39 13.67 11.35 10.19
CA LYS A 39 12.46 12.02 10.67
C LYS A 39 11.82 11.28 11.85
N ALA A 40 11.71 9.94 11.80
CA ALA A 40 11.20 9.15 12.91
C ALA A 40 12.10 9.28 14.15
N MET A 41 13.41 9.14 13.98
CA MET A 41 14.39 9.28 15.08
C MET A 41 14.42 10.68 15.68
N ALA A 42 14.18 11.72 14.88
CA ALA A 42 14.06 13.09 15.38
C ALA A 42 12.84 13.27 16.29
N ILE A 43 11.74 12.54 16.05
CA ILE A 43 10.56 12.54 16.94
C ILE A 43 10.87 11.82 18.24
N VAL A 44 11.50 10.63 18.16
CA VAL A 44 11.92 9.87 19.35
C VAL A 44 12.77 10.73 20.29
N LYS A 45 13.68 11.57 19.74
CA LYS A 45 14.55 12.47 20.53
C LYS A 45 13.83 13.66 21.19
N LYS A 46 12.59 13.98 20.79
CA LYS A 46 11.85 15.14 21.33
C LYS A 46 11.12 14.85 22.64
N TYR A 47 10.84 13.58 22.93
CA TYR A 47 10.05 13.17 24.08
C TYR A 47 10.91 12.35 25.05
N PRO A 48 10.68 12.49 26.37
CA PRO A 48 11.32 11.61 27.33
C PRO A 48 10.83 10.18 27.12
N TRP A 49 11.69 9.22 27.43
CA TRP A 49 11.42 7.81 27.18
C TRP A 49 10.23 7.24 27.97
N SER A 50 9.83 7.91 29.06
CA SER A 50 8.62 7.61 29.82
C SER A 50 7.32 7.82 29.03
N GLU A 51 7.35 8.51 27.89
CA GLU A 51 6.19 8.85 27.05
C GLU A 51 6.10 7.98 25.78
N LYS A 52 6.30 6.67 25.89
CA LYS A 52 6.36 5.74 24.74
C LYS A 52 5.15 5.85 23.82
N ASP A 53 3.94 5.86 24.39
CA ASP A 53 2.70 5.93 23.61
C ASP A 53 2.60 7.24 22.80
N THR A 54 3.09 8.35 23.37
CA THR A 54 3.17 9.65 22.67
C THR A 54 4.15 9.56 21.50
N ILE A 55 5.33 8.97 21.72
CA ILE A 55 6.35 8.79 20.67
C ILE A 55 5.79 7.99 19.51
N ILE A 56 5.14 6.85 19.78
CA ILE A 56 4.54 6.01 18.74
C ILE A 56 3.51 6.81 17.96
N LYS A 57 2.53 7.43 18.64
CA LYS A 57 1.46 8.17 17.98
C LYS A 57 2.00 9.30 17.10
N GLU A 58 2.99 10.06 17.56
CA GLU A 58 3.57 11.15 16.79
C GLU A 58 4.42 10.65 15.61
N VAL A 59 5.20 9.58 15.75
CA VAL A 59 5.92 8.96 14.62
C VAL A 59 4.94 8.51 13.55
N PHE A 60 3.92 7.75 13.93
CA PHE A 60 2.93 7.21 12.99
C PHE A 60 2.09 8.28 12.32
N LYS A 61 1.73 9.34 13.05
CA LYS A 61 1.01 10.50 12.49
C LYS A 61 1.85 11.22 11.44
N VAL A 62 3.12 11.51 11.75
CA VAL A 62 4.01 12.23 10.84
C VAL A 62 4.32 11.41 9.59
N LEU A 63 4.70 10.14 9.76
CA LEU A 63 4.98 9.26 8.63
C LEU A 63 3.71 8.92 7.84
N GLY A 64 2.58 8.77 8.52
CA GLY A 64 1.28 8.51 7.89
C GLY A 64 0.87 9.65 6.97
N SER A 65 1.12 10.89 7.38
CA SER A 65 0.92 12.07 6.51
C SER A 65 1.87 12.09 5.30
N ASP A 66 3.12 11.67 5.46
CA ASP A 66 4.07 11.64 4.35
C ASP A 66 3.66 10.58 3.31
N PHE A 67 3.31 9.38 3.78
CA PHE A 67 2.98 8.25 2.90
C PHE A 67 1.58 8.37 2.30
N GLY A 68 0.64 8.94 3.06
CA GLY A 68 -0.69 9.30 2.56
C GLY A 68 -0.67 10.52 1.62
N GLY A 69 0.43 11.27 1.61
CA GLY A 69 0.61 12.41 0.73
C GLY A 69 0.90 12.00 -0.72
N GLY A 70 0.38 12.78 -1.68
CA GLY A 70 0.62 12.55 -3.12
C GLY A 70 2.08 12.73 -3.60
N GLY A 71 3.02 12.97 -2.67
CA GLY A 71 4.47 13.03 -2.92
C GLY A 71 5.17 11.67 -2.79
N PHE A 72 4.68 10.78 -1.91
CA PHE A 72 5.23 9.43 -1.74
C PHE A 72 4.89 8.53 -2.94
N GLY A 73 3.68 8.67 -3.46
CA GLY A 73 3.15 7.85 -4.54
C GLY A 73 1.89 7.12 -4.11
N HIS A 74 1.26 6.46 -5.07
CA HIS A 74 0.04 5.72 -4.85
C HIS A 74 -0.03 4.49 -5.72
N ALA A 75 -0.56 3.40 -5.15
CA ALA A 75 -0.82 2.15 -5.84
C ALA A 75 -2.28 1.73 -5.64
N TRP A 76 -2.89 1.18 -6.69
CA TRP A 76 -4.27 0.72 -6.68
C TRP A 76 -4.47 -0.43 -7.68
N VAL A 77 -5.55 -1.18 -7.51
CA VAL A 77 -5.89 -2.34 -8.34
C VAL A 77 -7.22 -2.10 -9.05
N ILE A 78 -7.32 -2.55 -10.30
CA ILE A 78 -8.55 -2.47 -11.09
C ILE A 78 -8.82 -3.83 -11.72
N TYR A 79 -10.02 -4.35 -11.53
CA TYR A 79 -10.55 -5.49 -12.26
C TYR A 79 -11.36 -4.98 -13.45
N PHE A 80 -11.05 -5.42 -14.66
CA PHE A 80 -11.83 -5.13 -15.88
C PHE A 80 -12.56 -6.39 -16.33
N ASN A 81 -13.90 -6.37 -16.34
CA ASN A 81 -14.68 -7.50 -16.86
C ASN A 81 -14.60 -7.55 -18.40
N SER A 82 -14.55 -6.39 -19.05
CA SER A 82 -14.44 -6.24 -20.50
C SER A 82 -13.79 -4.92 -20.89
N ALA A 83 -13.62 -4.69 -22.20
CA ALA A 83 -13.14 -3.42 -22.76
C ALA A 83 -14.21 -2.30 -22.75
N LYS A 84 -15.40 -2.55 -22.18
CA LYS A 84 -16.48 -1.57 -22.16
C LYS A 84 -16.23 -0.53 -21.07
N GLU A 85 -16.53 0.73 -21.39
CA GLU A 85 -16.49 1.81 -20.42
C GLU A 85 -17.41 1.51 -19.23
N GLY A 86 -16.90 1.77 -18.01
CA GLY A 86 -17.61 1.51 -16.77
C GLY A 86 -17.65 0.03 -16.34
N ASP A 87 -17.23 -0.92 -17.18
CA ASP A 87 -17.29 -2.35 -16.87
C ASP A 87 -16.04 -2.84 -16.09
N ASN A 88 -15.84 -2.23 -14.93
CA ASN A 88 -14.69 -2.43 -14.07
C ASN A 88 -15.04 -2.21 -12.60
N THR A 89 -14.17 -2.71 -11.72
CA THR A 89 -14.18 -2.43 -10.29
C THR A 89 -12.79 -2.01 -9.85
N SER A 90 -12.66 -0.87 -9.15
CA SER A 90 -11.37 -0.40 -8.62
C SER A 90 -11.30 -0.55 -7.10
N TYR A 91 -10.11 -0.86 -6.60
CA TYR A 91 -9.79 -1.10 -5.20
C TYR A 91 -8.56 -0.27 -4.81
N ALA A 92 -8.69 0.54 -3.77
CA ALA A 92 -7.62 1.39 -3.25
C ALA A 92 -7.65 1.44 -1.72
N PHE A 93 -6.57 1.96 -1.13
CA PHE A 93 -6.44 2.15 0.31
C PHE A 93 -5.82 3.53 0.60
N HIS A 94 -6.46 4.33 1.46
CA HIS A 94 -6.14 5.75 1.64
C HIS A 94 -6.05 6.18 3.09
N ALA A 95 -5.17 7.16 3.34
CA ALA A 95 -5.12 7.87 4.60
C ALA A 95 -6.48 8.53 4.88
N GLY A 96 -6.99 8.34 6.10
CA GLY A 96 -8.29 8.88 6.54
C GLY A 96 -9.53 8.06 6.12
N TYR A 97 -9.44 7.22 5.09
CA TYR A 97 -10.59 6.45 4.58
C TYR A 97 -10.44 4.93 4.73
N GLY A 98 -9.21 4.42 4.77
CA GLY A 98 -8.95 2.99 4.64
C GLY A 98 -9.30 2.51 3.23
N PHE A 99 -9.96 1.37 3.13
CA PHE A 99 -10.44 0.77 1.89
C PHE A 99 -11.45 1.67 1.17
N VAL A 100 -11.21 1.86 -0.13
CA VAL A 100 -12.09 2.58 -1.05
C VAL A 100 -12.35 1.71 -2.28
N LYS A 101 -13.63 1.55 -2.62
CA LYS A 101 -14.09 0.90 -3.84
C LYS A 101 -14.53 1.96 -4.86
N ASN A 102 -14.32 1.69 -6.14
CA ASN A 102 -14.87 2.47 -7.25
C ASN A 102 -14.62 3.98 -7.18
N SER A 103 -13.52 4.38 -6.55
CA SER A 103 -13.14 5.78 -6.40
C SER A 103 -14.22 6.66 -5.73
N GLU A 104 -15.07 6.10 -4.87
CA GLU A 104 -16.19 6.83 -4.24
C GLU A 104 -15.75 8.13 -3.55
N TYR A 105 -14.50 8.18 -3.06
CA TYR A 105 -13.91 9.32 -2.36
C TYR A 105 -12.59 9.80 -2.96
N THR A 106 -12.17 9.20 -4.08
CA THR A 106 -10.81 9.35 -4.61
C THR A 106 -10.83 9.44 -6.14
N ASN A 107 -9.66 9.48 -6.77
CA ASN A 107 -9.55 9.46 -8.23
C ASN A 107 -8.94 8.16 -8.76
N ASP A 108 -9.01 7.05 -8.03
CA ASP A 108 -8.44 5.73 -8.39
C ASP A 108 -9.17 4.98 -9.50
N SER A 109 -9.73 5.73 -10.43
CA SER A 109 -10.55 5.19 -11.49
C SER A 109 -9.67 4.61 -12.60
N PRO A 110 -10.24 3.86 -13.54
CA PRO A 110 -9.54 3.50 -14.77
C PRO A 110 -9.03 4.72 -15.55
N GLY A 111 -9.69 5.86 -15.42
CA GLY A 111 -9.27 7.12 -16.03
C GLY A 111 -8.07 7.80 -15.33
N ARG A 112 -7.64 7.31 -14.16
CA ARG A 112 -6.48 7.89 -13.46
C ARG A 112 -5.20 7.60 -14.24
N LYS A 113 -4.42 8.66 -14.52
CA LYS A 113 -3.09 8.50 -15.11
C LYS A 113 -2.16 7.74 -14.15
N PHE A 114 -1.33 6.88 -14.71
CA PHE A 114 -0.33 6.08 -14.01
C PHE A 114 1.02 6.17 -14.73
N HIS A 115 2.10 5.73 -14.08
CA HIS A 115 3.41 5.58 -14.74
C HIS A 115 3.65 4.14 -15.15
N LEU A 116 3.27 3.19 -14.28
CA LEU A 116 3.44 1.77 -14.51
C LEU A 116 2.16 1.02 -14.18
N GLN A 117 1.87 0.05 -15.03
CA GLN A 117 0.74 -0.86 -14.91
C GLN A 117 1.24 -2.25 -15.28
N ARG A 118 0.73 -3.25 -14.57
CA ARG A 118 0.77 -4.64 -15.01
C ARG A 118 -0.64 -5.18 -15.02
N CYS A 119 -1.01 -5.83 -16.11
CA CYS A 119 -2.27 -6.55 -16.21
C CYS A 119 -2.02 -8.05 -16.40
N VAL A 120 -2.89 -8.86 -15.83
CA VAL A 120 -2.91 -10.31 -16.06
C VAL A 120 -4.33 -10.76 -16.35
N LYS A 121 -4.47 -11.69 -17.28
CA LYS A 121 -5.74 -12.35 -17.55
C LYS A 121 -6.09 -13.24 -16.36
N VAL A 122 -7.36 -13.24 -15.98
CA VAL A 122 -7.85 -14.05 -14.85
C VAL A 122 -8.99 -14.95 -15.29
N ASP A 123 -9.16 -16.07 -14.60
CA ASP A 123 -10.37 -16.87 -14.69
C ASP A 123 -11.45 -16.22 -13.82
N SER A 124 -12.55 -15.74 -14.42
CA SER A 124 -13.65 -15.09 -13.70
C SER A 124 -14.34 -15.99 -12.68
N LYS A 125 -14.17 -17.32 -12.76
CA LYS A 125 -14.69 -18.23 -11.73
C LYS A 125 -13.80 -18.28 -10.50
N ALA A 126 -12.49 -18.05 -10.67
CA ALA A 126 -11.51 -18.10 -9.59
C ALA A 126 -11.26 -16.73 -8.96
N ILE A 127 -11.18 -15.69 -9.78
CA ILE A 127 -10.92 -14.31 -9.37
C ILE A 127 -11.96 -13.42 -10.04
N ASN A 128 -12.84 -12.83 -9.24
CA ASN A 128 -13.82 -11.84 -9.67
C ASN A 128 -14.09 -10.85 -8.52
N PRO A 129 -14.77 -9.72 -8.79
CA PRO A 129 -15.05 -8.72 -7.76
C PRO A 129 -15.74 -9.25 -6.51
N GLU A 130 -16.73 -10.14 -6.66
CA GLU A 130 -17.45 -10.74 -5.53
C GLU A 130 -16.51 -11.56 -4.63
N LEU A 131 -15.66 -12.41 -5.21
CA LEU A 131 -14.68 -13.21 -4.45
C LEU A 131 -13.61 -12.34 -3.80
N ILE A 132 -13.13 -11.30 -4.49
CA ILE A 132 -12.18 -10.34 -3.92
C ILE A 132 -12.80 -9.68 -2.68
N GLU A 133 -14.03 -9.17 -2.82
CA GLU A 133 -14.73 -8.43 -1.77
C GLU A 133 -15.18 -9.30 -0.60
N MET A 134 -15.52 -10.57 -0.83
CA MET A 134 -15.96 -11.48 0.23
C MET A 134 -14.81 -12.20 0.93
N LYS A 135 -13.67 -12.43 0.26
CA LYS A 135 -12.60 -13.29 0.81
C LYS A 135 -11.26 -12.60 1.03
N ILE A 136 -10.91 -11.62 0.20
CA ILE A 136 -9.58 -11.00 0.23
C ILE A 136 -9.64 -9.68 1.00
N ILE A 137 -10.54 -8.77 0.62
CA ILE A 137 -10.65 -7.45 1.25
C ILE A 137 -10.88 -7.54 2.77
N PRO A 138 -11.78 -8.41 3.30
CA PRO A 138 -11.98 -8.50 4.74
C PRO A 138 -10.72 -8.92 5.49
N LYS A 139 -9.92 -9.83 4.94
CA LYS A 139 -8.65 -10.25 5.54
C LYS A 139 -7.64 -9.10 5.62
N LEU A 140 -7.53 -8.30 4.56
CA LEU A 140 -6.63 -7.14 4.55
C LEU A 140 -7.12 -6.05 5.53
N ILE A 141 -8.44 -5.86 5.65
CA ILE A 141 -9.03 -4.95 6.63
C ILE A 141 -8.70 -5.43 8.05
N ASP A 142 -8.94 -6.71 8.35
CA ASP A 142 -8.66 -7.31 9.65
C ASP A 142 -7.17 -7.20 10.01
N GLU A 143 -6.27 -7.53 9.08
CA GLU A 143 -4.82 -7.42 9.29
C GLU A 143 -4.39 -5.98 9.56
N SER A 144 -4.94 -5.01 8.80
CA SER A 144 -4.65 -3.60 9.04
C SER A 144 -5.12 -3.10 10.41
N ASN A 145 -6.29 -3.56 10.86
CA ASN A 145 -6.83 -3.25 12.18
C ASN A 145 -6.00 -3.89 13.30
N GLN A 146 -5.63 -5.17 13.16
CA GLN A 146 -4.80 -5.88 14.13
C GLN A 146 -3.45 -5.20 14.30
N LEU A 147 -2.79 -4.85 13.19
CA LEU A 147 -1.53 -4.10 13.24
C LEU A 147 -1.73 -2.73 13.92
N ALA A 148 -2.80 -1.99 13.59
CA ALA A 148 -3.06 -0.70 14.21
C ALA A 148 -3.31 -0.78 15.73
N LYS A 149 -3.96 -1.84 16.22
CA LYS A 149 -4.13 -2.13 17.65
C LYS A 149 -2.81 -2.49 18.32
N LEU A 150 -1.97 -3.32 17.68
CA LEU A 150 -0.62 -3.65 18.17
C LEU A 150 0.25 -2.38 18.29
N MET A 151 0.04 -1.42 17.39
CA MET A 151 0.70 -0.11 17.41
C MET A 151 0.02 0.91 18.32
N GLN A 152 -1.05 0.53 19.04
CA GLN A 152 -1.82 1.41 19.93
C GLN A 152 -2.35 2.70 19.27
N LEU A 153 -2.59 2.66 17.95
CA LEU A 153 -3.14 3.78 17.19
C LEU A 153 -4.66 3.87 17.30
N THR A 154 -5.32 2.72 17.50
CA THR A 154 -6.76 2.59 17.73
C THR A 154 -7.02 1.48 18.74
N SER A 155 -8.13 1.58 19.48
CA SER A 155 -8.68 0.51 20.31
C SER A 155 -9.79 -0.28 19.63
N GLU A 156 -10.38 0.26 18.56
CA GLU A 156 -11.54 -0.30 17.87
C GLU A 156 -11.19 -0.68 16.42
N ASP A 157 -11.95 -1.65 15.89
CA ASP A 157 -11.84 -2.02 14.49
C ASP A 157 -12.54 -0.99 13.61
N MET A 158 -11.79 -0.43 12.66
CA MET A 158 -12.33 0.44 11.63
C MET A 158 -12.93 -0.42 10.53
N LYS A 159 -14.19 -0.13 10.15
CA LYS A 159 -14.91 -0.86 9.10
C LYS A 159 -14.13 -1.01 7.79
N ASN A 160 -13.38 0.03 7.42
CA ASN A 160 -12.59 0.07 6.18
C ASN A 160 -11.10 -0.20 6.43
N GLY A 161 -10.71 -0.63 7.63
CA GLY A 161 -9.30 -0.81 8.01
C GLY A 161 -8.59 0.50 8.33
N VAL A 162 -7.32 0.39 8.74
CA VAL A 162 -6.50 1.52 9.17
C VAL A 162 -5.29 1.70 8.25
N TYR A 163 -5.23 2.86 7.62
CA TYR A 163 -4.07 3.29 6.85
C TYR A 163 -2.96 3.75 7.79
N THR A 164 -1.78 3.13 7.68
CA THR A 164 -0.58 3.49 8.43
C THR A 164 0.63 3.49 7.49
N PRO A 165 1.82 3.93 7.95
CA PRO A 165 3.04 3.79 7.18
C PRO A 165 3.35 2.36 6.72
N ILE A 166 2.91 1.36 7.50
CA ILE A 166 3.13 -0.06 7.23
C ILE A 166 2.00 -0.61 6.34
N THR A 167 0.76 -0.30 6.69
CA THR A 167 -0.47 -0.73 5.99
C THR A 167 -0.94 0.33 5.00
N ASN A 168 -0.04 0.79 4.13
CA ASN A 168 -0.31 1.85 3.17
C ASN A 168 -0.94 1.34 1.86
N CYS A 169 -1.10 2.22 0.87
CA CYS A 169 -1.69 1.89 -0.43
C CYS A 169 -0.93 0.80 -1.20
N SER A 170 0.40 0.76 -1.10
CA SER A 170 1.22 -0.25 -1.77
C SER A 170 1.20 -1.58 -1.05
N TRP A 171 1.14 -1.57 0.29
CA TRP A 171 0.90 -2.79 1.07
C TRP A 171 -0.44 -3.43 0.70
N PHE A 172 -1.51 -2.64 0.64
CA PHE A 172 -2.83 -3.16 0.28
C PHE A 172 -2.88 -3.68 -1.16
N ALA A 173 -2.45 -2.86 -2.13
CA ALA A 173 -2.48 -3.24 -3.54
C ALA A 173 -1.57 -4.45 -3.84
N GLY A 174 -0.38 -4.47 -3.22
CA GLY A 174 0.57 -5.56 -3.35
C GLY A 174 0.06 -6.87 -2.74
N ASN A 175 -0.51 -6.85 -1.54
CA ASN A 175 -1.08 -8.05 -0.92
C ASN A 175 -2.30 -8.58 -1.67
N LEU A 176 -3.19 -7.70 -2.14
CA LEU A 176 -4.32 -8.10 -2.99
C LEU A 176 -3.82 -8.76 -4.27
N TRP A 177 -2.88 -8.13 -4.97
CA TRP A 177 -2.29 -8.66 -6.19
C TRP A 177 -1.59 -10.01 -5.96
N ASN A 178 -0.87 -10.16 -4.85
CA ASN A 178 -0.16 -11.39 -4.47
C ASN A 178 -1.06 -12.59 -4.17
N GLN A 179 -2.38 -12.39 -4.03
CA GLN A 179 -3.34 -13.51 -4.03
C GLN A 179 -3.55 -14.13 -5.42
N ILE A 180 -3.12 -13.44 -6.48
CA ILE A 180 -3.39 -13.79 -7.88
C ILE A 180 -2.08 -14.13 -8.57
N THR A 181 -1.09 -13.25 -8.46
CA THR A 181 0.26 -13.46 -9.00
C THR A 181 1.27 -12.68 -8.17
N ARG A 182 2.54 -13.09 -8.16
CA ARG A 182 3.53 -12.51 -7.26
C ARG A 182 4.03 -11.17 -7.79
N LEU A 183 4.38 -10.26 -6.89
CA LEU A 183 5.29 -9.14 -7.09
C LEU A 183 5.93 -8.75 -5.76
N THR A 184 7.04 -8.03 -5.81
CA THR A 184 7.64 -7.41 -4.63
C THR A 184 7.19 -5.96 -4.54
N PHE A 185 6.59 -5.60 -3.41
CA PHE A 185 6.12 -4.23 -3.14
C PHE A 185 6.75 -3.64 -1.87
N GLU A 186 7.38 -4.46 -1.03
CA GLU A 186 8.02 -4.01 0.19
C GLU A 186 9.50 -3.72 -0.06
N GLN A 187 9.98 -2.62 0.50
CA GLN A 187 11.40 -2.36 0.64
C GLN A 187 11.81 -2.47 2.10
N SER A 188 13.02 -2.99 2.34
CA SER A 188 13.58 -3.05 3.69
C SER A 188 13.77 -1.66 4.28
N ILE A 189 13.53 -1.53 5.58
CA ILE A 189 13.82 -0.31 6.34
C ILE A 189 15.15 -0.41 7.12
N GLU A 190 15.89 -1.51 6.96
CA GLU A 190 17.16 -1.78 7.65
C GLU A 190 18.37 -1.10 6.96
N ASP A 191 18.22 0.17 6.57
CA ASP A 191 19.29 0.96 5.96
C ASP A 191 20.26 1.50 7.04
N GLY A 192 21.10 0.61 7.56
CA GLY A 192 22.07 0.94 8.61
C GLY A 192 21.47 1.06 10.02
N ILE A 193 20.24 0.56 10.22
CA ILE A 193 19.57 0.50 11.52
C ILE A 193 19.34 -0.95 11.91
N ASN A 194 19.76 -1.28 13.13
CA ASN A 194 19.35 -2.52 13.77
C ASN A 194 17.94 -2.34 14.35
N ILE A 195 16.93 -2.84 13.63
CA ILE A 195 15.53 -2.75 14.03
C ILE A 195 15.25 -3.51 15.33
N ASP A 196 15.97 -4.61 15.60
CA ASP A 196 15.80 -5.37 16.83
C ASP A 196 16.33 -4.60 18.03
N GLU A 197 17.51 -3.99 17.89
CA GLU A 197 18.09 -3.12 18.92
C GLU A 197 17.21 -1.90 19.15
N LEU A 198 16.64 -1.32 18.09
CA LEU A 198 15.68 -0.22 18.22
C LEU A 198 14.43 -0.69 18.96
N ALA A 199 13.86 -1.83 18.60
CA ALA A 199 12.68 -2.37 19.26
C ALA A 199 12.94 -2.67 20.75
N ASP A 200 14.12 -3.19 21.11
CA ASP A 200 14.49 -3.47 22.50
C ASP A 200 14.75 -2.19 23.29
N LYS A 201 15.50 -1.23 22.73
CA LYS A 201 15.70 0.09 23.34
C LYS A 201 14.37 0.81 23.55
N LEU A 202 13.48 0.66 22.57
CA LEU A 202 12.17 1.26 22.60
C LEU A 202 11.11 0.42 23.35
N ASP A 203 11.43 -0.78 23.84
CA ASP A 203 10.43 -1.69 24.44
C ASP A 203 9.15 -1.80 23.58
N LEU A 204 9.33 -1.79 22.26
CA LEU A 204 8.28 -1.90 21.26
C LEU A 204 8.50 -3.19 20.47
N PRO A 205 8.21 -4.36 21.06
CA PRO A 205 8.54 -5.65 20.45
C PRO A 205 7.85 -5.86 19.09
N PHE A 206 6.72 -5.19 18.83
CA PHE A 206 6.05 -5.25 17.53
C PHE A 206 6.92 -4.72 16.38
N ILE A 207 7.85 -3.79 16.65
CA ILE A 207 8.74 -3.22 15.61
C ILE A 207 9.64 -4.29 15.02
N LYS A 208 10.01 -5.34 15.77
CA LYS A 208 10.80 -6.48 15.28
C LYS A 208 10.14 -7.21 14.11
N ASN A 209 8.83 -7.09 13.96
CA ASN A 209 8.08 -7.71 12.88
C ASN A 209 7.95 -6.80 11.65
N ILE A 210 8.39 -5.53 11.74
CA ILE A 210 8.36 -4.56 10.65
C ILE A 210 9.71 -4.58 9.94
N ARG A 211 9.88 -5.49 8.99
CA ARG A 211 11.11 -5.58 8.19
C ARG A 211 11.09 -4.70 6.95
N GLY A 212 9.91 -4.31 6.49
CA GLY A 212 9.75 -3.46 5.32
C GLY A 212 8.48 -2.64 5.36
N ILE A 213 8.38 -1.74 4.39
CA ILE A 213 7.18 -0.95 4.12
C ILE A 213 6.78 -1.13 2.67
N GLY A 214 5.48 -1.10 2.39
CA GLY A 214 5.00 -0.99 1.02
C GLY A 214 5.51 0.30 0.37
N ASP A 215 6.32 0.19 -0.67
CA ASP A 215 6.85 1.33 -1.42
C ASP A 215 6.32 1.29 -2.87
N PRO A 216 5.56 2.30 -3.32
CA PRO A 216 5.08 2.32 -4.68
C PRO A 216 6.22 2.46 -5.70
N GLY A 217 7.42 2.89 -5.29
CA GLY A 217 8.66 2.82 -6.08
C GLY A 217 9.19 1.40 -6.27
N MET A 218 9.26 0.60 -5.20
CA MET A 218 9.59 -0.83 -5.27
C MET A 218 8.58 -1.62 -6.10
N LEU A 219 7.29 -1.33 -5.93
CA LEU A 219 6.22 -1.92 -6.73
C LEU A 219 6.34 -1.55 -8.21
N ALA A 220 6.65 -0.29 -8.51
CA ALA A 220 6.96 0.18 -9.86
C ALA A 220 8.16 -0.57 -10.47
N GLU A 221 9.25 -0.72 -9.72
CA GLU A 221 10.42 -1.48 -10.15
C GLU A 221 10.07 -2.95 -10.47
N SER A 222 9.33 -3.62 -9.60
CA SER A 222 8.88 -5.01 -9.83
C SER A 222 8.00 -5.15 -11.07
N ILE A 223 7.15 -4.16 -11.36
CA ILE A 223 6.35 -4.14 -12.59
C ILE A 223 7.27 -3.98 -13.81
N LYS A 224 8.20 -3.03 -13.77
CA LYS A 224 9.09 -2.71 -14.90
C LYS A 224 10.02 -3.86 -15.26
N ASN A 225 10.54 -4.58 -14.26
CA ASN A 225 11.51 -5.65 -14.46
C ASN A 225 10.87 -6.99 -14.86
N GLY A 226 9.56 -7.05 -15.08
CA GLY A 226 8.88 -8.22 -15.65
C GLY A 226 8.79 -9.47 -14.76
N LEU A 227 9.33 -9.42 -13.54
CA LEU A 227 9.65 -10.57 -12.68
C LEU A 227 10.57 -11.59 -13.35
N HIS A 228 11.85 -11.52 -13.00
CA HIS A 228 12.68 -12.71 -12.93
C HIS A 228 12.19 -13.53 -11.72
N ILE A 229 11.49 -14.65 -11.98
CA ILE A 229 11.31 -15.74 -11.02
C ILE A 229 12.08 -16.93 -11.56
#